data_AF-A0A382DNF4-F1
#
_entry.id   AF-A0A382DNF4-F1
#
_cell.length_a   1.000
_cell.length_b   1.000
_cell.length_c   1.000
_cell.angle_alpha   90.00
_cell.angle_beta   90.00
_cell.angle_gamma   90.00
#
_symmetry.space_group_name_H-M   'P 1'
#
loop_
_entity.id
_entity.type
_entity.pdbx_description
1 polymer ?
#
loop_
_entity_poly.entity_id
_entity_poly.type
_entity_poly.pdbx_seq_one_letter_code
_entity_poly.pdbx_strand_id
1 'polypeptide(L)'
;MEIPSSYNGYPVTSIGAYAFQNCVSLTSVTIPDSVTSIGRGAFSGCSAMASVTISDSVTYIDEFTFEYCDSLTSVTIPDSVTEIASLAFYVCSGLTSVTIPDSVTSIGSGAFYACSSLTSVTIPDSVTSIGIEAFYQSPEVASLTSIEVSSANAQYSSDDGVLFNKDKTTLVAFPSGKSSHYTIPDSVTSIGYWAFFNCKDLKSVTIPDTVTSIAGNAFGECHSLTSVTIPDSVTSIGENAFAGTQLTEVTIPNPNCVIDENAFDSSVTINAAFYSAPLTYLVEGNSVTITDCETSASGALEIPSSYNGYPVTSIGAYAFQNCVSLTSVTIPDSVTSIGRGAFSGCSAMASVTIPDSVTLIDEFAFEYCDSLTSVTIPDSVTSIVSYTFWNCSSLTSVTISDSVTSIGERAFQRCESLTSVTIPNSIISIGGDAFESCSSLTSVTIPNSVTSIGSLAFSRCTSLT
;
A
#
# COMPACT_ATOMS: atom_id res chain seq x y z
N MET A 1 -5.60 51.13 3.34
CA MET A 1 -4.69 52.02 2.58
C MET A 1 -4.99 51.84 1.12
N GLU A 2 -5.09 52.93 0.36
CA GLU A 2 -5.26 52.89 -1.09
C GLU A 2 -3.91 53.22 -1.74
N ILE A 3 -3.39 52.32 -2.57
CA ILE A 3 -2.20 52.61 -3.39
C ILE A 3 -2.66 53.53 -4.52
N PRO A 4 -2.05 54.70 -4.72
CA PRO A 4 -2.48 55.60 -5.78
C PRO A 4 -2.19 54.98 -7.16
N SER A 5 -3.12 55.14 -8.11
CA SER A 5 -2.92 54.65 -9.48
C SER A 5 -1.85 55.44 -10.26
N SER A 6 -1.48 56.63 -9.78
CA SER A 6 -0.43 57.46 -10.37
C SER A 6 0.26 58.37 -9.34
N TYR A 7 1.50 58.77 -9.64
CA TYR A 7 2.26 59.77 -8.89
C TYR A 7 2.91 60.75 -9.87
N ASN A 8 2.68 62.06 -9.69
CA ASN A 8 3.16 63.12 -10.60
C ASN A 8 2.81 62.89 -12.08
N GLY A 9 1.64 62.33 -12.36
CA GLY A 9 1.17 62.04 -13.72
C GLY A 9 1.72 60.76 -14.35
N TYR A 10 2.54 59.99 -13.63
CA TYR A 10 3.03 58.69 -14.07
C TYR A 10 2.28 57.55 -13.36
N PRO A 11 1.87 56.48 -14.05
CA PRO A 11 1.18 55.36 -13.42
C PRO A 11 2.08 54.67 -12.39
N VAL A 12 1.51 54.25 -11.26
CA VAL A 12 2.18 53.35 -10.32
C VAL A 12 2.01 51.94 -10.83
N THR A 13 3.08 51.36 -11.38
CA THR A 13 3.02 50.06 -12.07
C THR A 13 3.50 48.87 -11.25
N SER A 14 4.15 49.12 -10.11
CA SER A 14 4.75 48.06 -9.31
C SER A 14 4.84 48.44 -7.84
N ILE A 15 4.70 47.47 -6.95
CA ILE A 15 5.04 47.58 -5.53
C ILE A 15 6.39 46.88 -5.33
N GLY A 16 7.38 47.61 -4.78
CA GLY A 16 8.72 47.08 -4.58
C GLY A 16 8.78 45.96 -3.52
N ALA A 17 9.85 45.17 -3.58
CA ALA A 17 10.10 44.15 -2.56
C ALA A 17 10.14 44.77 -1.16
N TYR A 18 9.48 44.13 -0.20
CA TYR A 18 9.38 44.56 1.21
C TYR A 18 8.83 45.98 1.44
N ALA A 19 8.14 46.58 0.45
CA ALA A 19 7.71 47.98 0.52
C ALA A 19 6.83 48.34 1.73
N PHE A 20 6.00 47.40 2.19
CA PHE A 20 5.12 47.54 3.36
C PHE A 20 5.44 46.50 4.44
N GLN A 21 6.65 45.92 4.42
CA GLN A 21 7.03 44.91 5.41
C GLN A 21 6.85 45.45 6.84
N ASN A 22 6.27 44.63 7.72
CA ASN A 22 6.02 44.95 9.13
C ASN A 22 5.19 46.22 9.34
N CYS A 23 4.33 46.59 8.39
CA CYS A 23 3.29 47.58 8.63
C CYS A 23 2.19 46.99 9.52
N VAL A 24 2.50 46.73 10.80
CA VAL A 24 1.67 46.01 11.77
C VAL A 24 0.35 46.70 12.12
N SER A 25 0.17 47.96 11.71
CA SER A 25 -1.08 48.72 11.86
C SER A 25 -1.93 48.77 10.58
N LEU A 26 -1.44 48.20 9.47
CA LEU A 26 -2.12 48.21 8.18
C LEU A 26 -3.26 47.19 8.21
N THR A 27 -4.50 47.68 8.20
CA THR A 27 -5.69 46.80 8.31
C THR A 27 -6.26 46.36 6.97
N SER A 28 -5.98 47.11 5.91
CA SER A 28 -6.45 46.80 4.56
C SER A 28 -5.58 47.44 3.49
N VAL A 29 -5.51 46.82 2.31
CA VAL A 29 -4.85 47.38 1.13
C VAL A 29 -5.72 47.19 -0.10
N THR A 30 -5.84 48.24 -0.90
CA THR A 30 -6.41 48.17 -2.26
C THR A 30 -5.32 48.47 -3.27
N ILE A 31 -5.02 47.50 -4.13
CA ILE A 31 -4.03 47.58 -5.20
C ILE A 31 -4.78 47.94 -6.50
N PRO A 32 -4.47 49.07 -7.16
CA PRO A 32 -5.18 49.50 -8.36
C PRO A 32 -4.73 48.71 -9.61
N ASP A 33 -5.56 48.73 -10.65
CA ASP A 33 -5.28 48.09 -11.96
C ASP A 33 -4.00 48.59 -12.65
N SER A 34 -3.51 49.77 -12.27
CA SER A 34 -2.23 50.25 -12.80
C SER A 34 -1.05 49.40 -12.34
N VAL A 35 -1.16 48.73 -11.19
CA VAL A 35 -0.10 47.88 -10.61
C VAL A 35 -0.15 46.50 -11.25
N THR A 36 0.92 46.14 -11.95
CA THR A 36 1.06 44.85 -12.65
C THR A 36 1.96 43.87 -11.91
N SER A 37 2.70 44.33 -10.89
CA SER A 37 3.61 43.48 -10.10
C SER A 37 3.67 43.87 -8.63
N ILE A 38 3.75 42.85 -7.78
CA ILE A 38 3.97 42.96 -6.33
C ILE A 38 5.27 42.21 -6.04
N GLY A 39 6.28 42.92 -5.54
CA GLY A 39 7.58 42.30 -5.27
C GLY A 39 7.58 41.42 -4.02
N ARG A 40 8.54 40.48 -3.98
CA ARG A 40 8.88 39.64 -2.82
C ARG A 40 8.67 40.33 -1.48
N GLY A 41 7.87 39.72 -0.61
CA GLY A 41 7.64 40.18 0.75
C GLY A 41 6.98 41.55 0.89
N ALA A 42 6.36 42.11 -0.16
CA ALA A 42 5.82 43.47 -0.16
C ALA A 42 4.91 43.77 1.04
N PHE A 43 4.11 42.81 1.50
CA PHE A 43 3.20 42.93 2.65
C PHE A 43 3.53 41.92 3.77
N SER A 44 4.76 41.39 3.79
CA SER A 44 5.21 40.46 4.83
C SER A 44 5.12 41.10 6.22
N GLY A 45 4.54 40.41 7.21
CA GLY A 45 4.40 40.89 8.58
C GLY A 45 3.34 41.99 8.75
N CYS A 46 2.45 42.22 7.78
CA CYS A 46 1.27 43.07 7.95
C CYS A 46 0.21 42.36 8.82
N SER A 47 0.55 42.06 10.07
CA SER A 47 -0.22 41.15 10.94
C SER A 47 -1.64 41.61 11.29
N ALA A 48 -1.93 42.92 11.21
CA ALA A 48 -3.29 43.45 11.39
C ALA A 48 -4.12 43.50 10.09
N MET A 49 -3.59 43.08 8.95
CA MET A 49 -4.27 43.18 7.66
C MET A 49 -5.42 42.18 7.58
N ALA A 50 -6.66 42.68 7.67
CA ALA A 50 -7.87 41.88 7.64
C ALA A 50 -8.36 41.59 6.21
N SER A 51 -8.02 42.46 5.25
CA SER A 51 -8.40 42.29 3.84
C SER A 51 -7.36 42.87 2.89
N VAL A 52 -7.23 42.26 1.73
CA VAL A 52 -6.46 42.78 0.59
C VAL A 52 -7.30 42.63 -0.67
N THR A 53 -7.32 43.68 -1.50
CA THR A 53 -7.85 43.61 -2.87
C THR A 53 -6.67 43.66 -3.83
N ILE A 54 -6.41 42.53 -4.49
CA ILE A 54 -5.40 42.38 -5.53
C ILE A 54 -6.10 42.68 -6.87
N SER A 55 -5.48 43.47 -7.74
CA SER A 55 -6.07 43.81 -9.04
C SER A 55 -5.90 42.69 -10.06
N ASP A 56 -6.80 42.64 -11.05
CA ASP A 56 -6.77 41.69 -12.17
C ASP A 56 -5.59 41.93 -13.14
N SER A 57 -4.73 42.91 -12.86
CA SER A 57 -3.50 43.16 -13.62
C SER A 57 -2.27 42.48 -13.00
N VAL A 58 -2.39 41.91 -11.80
CA VAL A 58 -1.32 41.17 -11.13
C VAL A 58 -1.27 39.74 -11.65
N THR A 59 -0.12 39.31 -12.18
CA THR A 59 0.03 38.01 -12.85
C THR A 59 0.69 36.92 -11.99
N TYR A 60 1.30 37.30 -10.87
CA TYR A 60 1.94 36.37 -9.93
C TYR A 60 1.87 36.92 -8.51
N ILE A 61 1.78 36.02 -7.52
CA ILE A 61 1.99 36.34 -6.11
C ILE A 61 3.39 35.85 -5.74
N ASP A 62 4.33 36.78 -5.60
CA ASP A 62 5.75 36.52 -5.39
C ASP A 62 6.03 35.91 -4.00
N GLU A 63 7.25 35.42 -3.78
CA GLU A 63 7.65 34.79 -2.53
C GLU A 63 7.40 35.71 -1.34
N PHE A 64 6.93 35.16 -0.23
CA PHE A 64 6.69 35.87 1.04
C PHE A 64 5.69 37.04 0.96
N THR A 65 4.99 37.28 -0.17
CA THR A 65 4.22 38.51 -0.41
C THR A 65 3.28 38.88 0.75
N PHE A 66 2.58 37.89 1.29
CA PHE A 66 1.63 38.03 2.39
C PHE A 66 2.02 37.20 3.63
N GLU A 67 3.29 36.80 3.76
CA GLU A 67 3.78 36.05 4.92
C GLU A 67 3.42 36.76 6.25
N TYR A 68 3.02 36.02 7.28
CA TYR A 68 2.65 36.56 8.60
C TYR A 68 1.52 37.62 8.58
N CYS A 69 0.61 37.56 7.61
CA CYS A 69 -0.62 38.37 7.62
C CYS A 69 -1.71 37.72 8.49
N ASP A 70 -1.45 37.63 9.79
CA ASP A 70 -2.25 36.85 10.75
C ASP A 70 -3.74 37.20 10.82
N SER A 71 -4.13 38.45 10.57
CA SER A 71 -5.54 38.87 10.59
C SER A 71 -6.27 38.63 9.26
N LEU A 72 -5.59 38.19 8.20
CA LEU A 72 -6.18 38.02 6.88
C LEU A 72 -7.08 36.80 6.87
N THR A 73 -8.39 37.01 6.84
CA THR A 73 -9.38 35.93 6.99
C THR A 73 -9.75 35.23 5.70
N SER A 74 -9.63 35.94 4.58
CA SER A 74 -9.87 35.44 3.23
C SER A 74 -9.04 36.23 2.23
N VAL A 75 -8.65 35.57 1.15
CA VAL A 75 -8.02 36.19 -0.01
C VAL A 75 -8.66 35.65 -1.28
N THR A 76 -9.02 36.55 -2.18
CA THR A 76 -9.41 36.22 -3.55
C THR A 76 -8.21 36.46 -4.43
N ILE A 77 -7.67 35.38 -5.00
CA ILE A 77 -6.57 35.46 -5.96
C ILE A 77 -7.20 35.77 -7.33
N PRO A 78 -6.75 36.82 -8.04
CA PRO A 78 -7.33 37.19 -9.34
C PRO A 78 -7.08 36.14 -10.43
N ASP A 79 -8.00 36.03 -11.39
CA ASP A 79 -7.92 35.13 -12.55
C ASP A 79 -6.73 35.43 -13.50
N SER A 80 -6.03 36.53 -13.28
CA SER A 80 -4.78 36.85 -13.98
C SER A 80 -3.56 36.15 -13.39
N VAL A 81 -3.65 35.63 -12.16
CA VAL A 81 -2.52 35.01 -11.46
C VAL A 81 -2.30 33.60 -11.98
N THR A 82 -1.09 33.34 -12.47
CA THR A 82 -0.70 32.02 -13.00
C THR A 82 0.11 31.18 -12.03
N GLU A 83 0.65 31.82 -10.98
CA GLU A 83 1.54 31.20 -10.00
C GLU A 83 1.37 31.83 -8.61
N ILE A 84 1.29 30.96 -7.60
CA ILE A 84 1.40 31.32 -6.18
C ILE A 84 2.79 30.84 -5.73
N ALA A 85 3.73 31.75 -5.52
CA ALA A 85 5.10 31.38 -5.21
C ALA A 85 5.26 30.77 -3.80
N SER A 86 6.45 30.23 -3.56
CA SER A 86 6.82 29.62 -2.27
C SER A 86 6.61 30.62 -1.12
N LEU A 87 6.02 30.13 -0.03
CA LEU A 87 5.80 30.89 1.21
C LEU A 87 4.95 32.18 1.04
N ALA A 88 4.21 32.32 -0.06
CA ALA A 88 3.44 33.52 -0.38
C ALA A 88 2.43 33.92 0.72
N PHE A 89 1.78 32.94 1.36
CA PHE A 89 0.84 33.11 2.47
C PHE A 89 1.28 32.34 3.72
N TYR A 90 2.60 32.11 3.88
CA TYR A 90 3.14 31.39 5.03
C TYR A 90 2.76 32.08 6.35
N VAL A 91 2.20 31.30 7.28
CA VAL A 91 1.70 31.75 8.60
C VAL A 91 0.61 32.85 8.49
N CYS A 92 -0.22 32.82 7.45
CA CYS A 92 -1.49 33.57 7.46
C CYS A 92 -2.48 32.88 8.41
N SER A 93 -2.25 32.98 9.73
CA SER A 93 -2.92 32.16 10.74
C SER A 93 -4.43 32.36 10.82
N GLY A 94 -4.95 33.53 10.44
CA GLY A 94 -6.39 33.83 10.36
C GLY A 94 -7.07 33.37 9.07
N LEU A 95 -6.33 32.88 8.07
CA LEU A 95 -6.90 32.53 6.76
C LEU A 95 -7.81 31.31 6.88
N THR A 96 -9.11 31.53 6.69
CA THR A 96 -10.14 30.48 6.79
C THR A 96 -10.49 29.85 5.46
N SER A 97 -10.30 30.60 4.37
CA SER A 97 -10.58 30.18 3.00
C SER A 97 -9.65 30.88 2.02
N VAL A 98 -9.28 30.15 0.97
CA VAL A 98 -8.57 30.68 -0.20
C VAL A 98 -9.31 30.21 -1.44
N THR A 99 -9.56 31.14 -2.37
CA THR A 99 -10.04 30.80 -3.72
C THR A 99 -8.84 30.81 -4.65
N ILE A 100 -8.47 29.63 -5.15
CA ILE A 100 -7.41 29.45 -6.15
C ILE A 100 -8.10 29.41 -7.52
N PRO A 101 -7.87 30.40 -8.41
CA PRO A 101 -8.56 30.49 -9.69
C PRO A 101 -8.00 29.48 -10.71
N ASP A 102 -8.80 29.17 -11.73
CA ASP A 102 -8.45 28.24 -12.82
C ASP A 102 -7.26 28.71 -13.66
N SER A 103 -6.76 29.92 -13.46
CA SER A 103 -5.53 30.41 -14.09
C SER A 103 -4.24 29.90 -13.43
N VAL A 104 -4.29 29.46 -12.17
CA VAL A 104 -3.11 29.06 -11.39
C VAL A 104 -2.61 27.69 -11.86
N THR A 105 -1.37 27.66 -12.33
CA THR A 105 -0.73 26.45 -12.84
C THR A 105 0.24 25.81 -11.84
N SER A 106 0.70 26.57 -10.85
CA SER A 106 1.65 26.12 -9.82
C SER A 106 1.36 26.75 -8.46
N ILE A 107 1.49 25.93 -7.42
CA ILE A 107 1.43 26.35 -6.01
C ILE A 107 2.79 26.02 -5.40
N GLY A 108 3.51 27.02 -4.92
CA GLY A 108 4.88 26.89 -4.42
C GLY A 108 4.98 26.17 -3.07
N SER A 109 6.22 25.80 -2.72
CA SER A 109 6.49 25.12 -1.46
C SER A 109 6.12 25.98 -0.27
N GLY A 110 5.40 25.40 0.69
CA GLY A 110 4.90 26.09 1.87
C GLY A 110 4.01 27.30 1.59
N ALA A 111 3.41 27.44 0.39
CA ALA A 111 2.62 28.61 0.02
C ALA A 111 1.53 28.98 1.03
N PHE A 112 0.88 27.99 1.65
CA PHE A 112 -0.12 28.13 2.72
C PHE A 112 0.28 27.39 3.99
N TYR A 113 1.57 27.15 4.20
CA TYR A 113 2.08 26.53 5.42
C TYR A 113 1.67 27.36 6.65
N ALA A 114 1.28 26.69 7.74
CA ALA A 114 0.85 27.28 8.99
C ALA A 114 -0.36 28.23 8.90
N CYS A 115 -1.16 28.15 7.82
CA CYS A 115 -2.49 28.78 7.74
C CYS A 115 -3.47 28.08 8.69
N SER A 116 -3.32 28.37 9.98
CA SER A 116 -3.87 27.60 11.10
C SER A 116 -5.40 27.60 11.18
N SER A 117 -6.08 28.54 10.52
CA SER A 117 -7.55 28.59 10.47
C SER A 117 -8.13 27.96 9.21
N LEU A 118 -7.30 27.48 8.29
CA LEU A 118 -7.72 26.97 6.98
C LEU A 118 -8.29 25.56 7.14
N THR A 119 -9.58 25.39 6.85
CA THR A 119 -10.26 24.10 7.04
C THR A 119 -10.38 23.28 5.77
N SER A 120 -10.39 23.94 4.60
CA SER A 120 -10.45 23.28 3.31
C SER A 120 -9.75 24.10 2.22
N VAL A 121 -9.26 23.42 1.19
CA VAL A 121 -8.74 24.02 -0.04
C VAL A 121 -9.31 23.26 -1.24
N THR A 122 -9.55 23.96 -2.34
CA THR A 122 -9.89 23.36 -3.63
C THR A 122 -8.80 23.66 -4.66
N ILE A 123 -8.27 22.60 -5.27
CA ILE A 123 -7.27 22.65 -6.33
C ILE A 123 -8.00 22.64 -7.70
N PRO A 124 -7.83 23.67 -8.54
CA PRO A 124 -8.47 23.74 -9.85
C PRO A 124 -7.84 22.77 -10.86
N ASP A 125 -8.45 22.64 -12.04
CA ASP A 125 -8.02 21.69 -13.08
C ASP A 125 -6.66 22.03 -13.71
N SER A 126 -6.28 23.30 -13.68
CA SER A 126 -5.08 23.86 -14.28
C SER A 126 -3.81 23.67 -13.46
N VAL A 127 -3.91 23.35 -12.16
CA VAL A 127 -2.72 23.14 -11.31
C VAL A 127 -1.98 21.89 -11.76
N THR A 128 -0.74 22.11 -12.19
CA THR A 128 0.18 21.06 -12.66
C THR A 128 1.24 20.70 -11.62
N SER A 129 1.46 21.56 -10.62
CA SER A 129 2.44 21.32 -9.57
C SER A 129 2.00 21.93 -8.24
N ILE A 130 2.16 21.14 -7.17
CA ILE A 130 1.98 21.54 -5.78
C ILE A 130 3.32 21.30 -5.08
N GLY A 131 3.88 22.37 -4.50
CA GLY A 131 5.13 22.35 -3.79
C GLY A 131 5.05 21.58 -2.47
N ILE A 132 6.22 21.19 -1.98
CA ILE A 132 6.39 20.49 -0.72
C ILE A 132 5.81 21.37 0.41
N GLU A 133 5.02 20.75 1.31
CA GLU A 133 4.39 21.40 2.46
C GLU A 133 3.41 22.55 2.14
N ALA A 134 2.93 22.66 0.89
CA ALA A 134 2.10 23.78 0.45
C ALA A 134 0.89 24.07 1.36
N PHE A 135 0.32 23.05 2.01
CA PHE A 135 -0.86 23.16 2.87
C PHE A 135 -0.63 22.71 4.32
N TYR A 136 0.62 22.65 4.78
CA TYR A 136 0.91 22.10 6.11
C TYR A 136 0.41 23.00 7.21
N GLN A 137 0.05 22.37 8.33
CA GLN A 137 -0.42 23.06 9.52
C GLN A 137 0.71 23.09 10.55
N SER A 138 0.72 24.15 11.38
CA SER A 138 1.66 24.27 12.49
C SER A 138 1.54 23.09 13.47
N PRO A 139 2.61 22.74 14.21
CA PRO A 139 2.61 21.68 15.24
C PRO A 139 1.42 21.68 16.20
N GLU A 140 0.95 22.87 16.55
CA GLU A 140 -0.10 23.05 17.55
C GLU A 140 -1.52 22.95 16.97
N VAL A 141 -1.71 22.83 15.65
CA VAL A 141 -3.01 22.99 14.99
C VAL A 141 -3.28 21.89 13.95
N ALA A 142 -4.52 21.40 13.94
CA ALA A 142 -5.01 20.38 13.00
C ALA A 142 -6.41 20.78 12.50
N SER A 143 -6.48 21.89 11.76
CA SER A 143 -7.75 22.47 11.30
C SER A 143 -8.12 22.06 9.86
N LEU A 144 -7.13 21.77 9.01
CA LEU A 144 -7.36 21.37 7.63
C LEU A 144 -7.95 19.96 7.59
N THR A 145 -9.20 19.84 7.14
CA THR A 145 -9.94 18.57 7.08
C THR A 145 -10.08 18.01 5.67
N SER A 146 -9.89 18.84 4.64
CA SER A 146 -10.04 18.44 3.23
C SER A 146 -9.15 19.25 2.28
N ILE A 147 -8.58 18.55 1.31
CA ILE A 147 -7.95 19.10 0.11
C ILE A 147 -8.70 18.49 -1.07
N GLU A 148 -9.61 19.26 -1.64
CA GLU A 148 -10.43 18.85 -2.77
C GLU A 148 -9.70 19.15 -4.08
N VAL A 149 -9.91 18.31 -5.09
CA VAL A 149 -9.29 18.49 -6.42
C VAL A 149 -10.38 18.40 -7.47
N SER A 150 -10.39 19.34 -8.42
CA SER A 150 -11.26 19.29 -9.58
C SER A 150 -11.14 17.94 -10.29
N SER A 151 -12.27 17.31 -10.61
CA SER A 151 -12.29 16.04 -11.36
C SER A 151 -11.58 16.11 -12.72
N ALA A 152 -11.49 17.31 -13.29
CA ALA A 152 -10.80 17.59 -14.55
C ALA A 152 -9.28 17.80 -14.41
N ASN A 153 -8.75 17.90 -13.18
CA ASN A 153 -7.30 18.04 -12.97
C ASN A 153 -6.56 16.81 -13.53
N ALA A 154 -5.49 17.05 -14.29
CA ALA A 154 -4.74 16.00 -14.99
C ALA A 154 -3.62 15.37 -14.14
N GLN A 155 -3.20 16.00 -13.04
CA GLN A 155 -2.03 15.61 -12.25
C GLN A 155 -2.40 15.06 -10.86
N TYR A 156 -3.48 15.56 -10.28
CA TYR A 156 -3.90 15.26 -8.92
C TYR A 156 -5.32 14.73 -8.88
N SER A 157 -5.65 14.07 -7.79
CA SER A 157 -7.01 13.69 -7.44
C SER A 157 -7.21 13.81 -5.94
N SER A 158 -8.48 13.92 -5.53
CA SER A 158 -8.84 13.82 -4.12
C SER A 158 -9.71 12.60 -3.90
N ASP A 159 -9.53 11.95 -2.77
CA ASP A 159 -10.45 10.92 -2.27
C ASP A 159 -10.78 11.20 -0.82
N ASP A 160 -12.06 11.43 -0.53
CA ASP A 160 -12.53 11.87 0.78
C ASP A 160 -11.68 13.04 1.33
N GLY A 161 -11.35 14.02 0.49
CA GLY A 161 -10.53 15.17 0.90
C GLY A 161 -9.04 14.89 1.15
N VAL A 162 -8.53 13.69 0.88
CA VAL A 162 -7.08 13.38 0.93
C VAL A 162 -6.49 13.57 -0.47
N LEU A 163 -5.32 14.22 -0.55
CA LEU A 163 -4.67 14.55 -1.82
C LEU A 163 -3.81 13.38 -2.32
N PHE A 164 -4.03 12.98 -3.56
CA PHE A 164 -3.26 11.98 -4.29
C PHE A 164 -2.76 12.52 -5.62
N ASN A 165 -1.84 11.79 -6.25
CA ASN A 165 -1.64 11.93 -7.69
C ASN A 165 -2.90 11.47 -8.48
N LYS A 166 -2.92 11.72 -9.78
CA LYS A 166 -4.11 11.45 -10.62
C LYS A 166 -4.57 10.00 -10.55
N ASP A 167 -3.62 9.07 -10.58
CA ASP A 167 -3.88 7.62 -10.60
C ASP A 167 -4.12 7.02 -9.21
N LYS A 168 -4.06 7.82 -8.14
CA LYS A 168 -4.15 7.40 -6.73
C LYS A 168 -3.12 6.34 -6.33
N THR A 169 -1.96 6.34 -6.98
CA THR A 169 -0.82 5.48 -6.65
C THR A 169 0.13 6.13 -5.63
N THR A 170 0.07 7.45 -5.46
CA THR A 170 0.85 8.18 -4.45
C THR A 170 -0.08 9.00 -3.57
N LEU A 171 -0.02 8.77 -2.26
CA LEU A 171 -0.63 9.68 -1.28
C LEU A 171 0.30 10.88 -1.11
N VAL A 172 -0.18 12.06 -1.53
CA VAL A 172 0.62 13.28 -1.62
C VAL A 172 0.52 14.08 -0.33
N ALA A 173 -0.69 14.27 0.21
CA ALA A 173 -0.89 14.97 1.48
C ALA A 173 -2.19 14.54 2.17
N PHE A 174 -2.10 14.29 3.46
CA PHE A 174 -3.21 14.03 4.36
C PHE A 174 -3.55 15.32 5.13
N PRO A 175 -4.82 15.76 5.14
CA PRO A 175 -5.23 16.91 5.93
C PRO A 175 -5.12 16.59 7.43
N SER A 176 -4.28 17.32 8.18
CA SER A 176 -3.93 16.97 9.56
C SER A 176 -5.11 16.95 10.54
N GLY A 177 -6.20 17.69 10.24
CA GLY A 177 -7.45 17.72 11.01
C GLY A 177 -8.50 16.69 10.58
N LYS A 178 -8.22 15.85 9.59
CA LYS A 178 -9.24 14.98 8.96
C LYS A 178 -9.75 13.88 9.89
N SER A 179 -8.85 13.04 10.42
CA SER A 179 -9.23 11.87 11.21
C SER A 179 -8.10 11.40 12.10
N SER A 180 -8.47 10.76 13.21
CA SER A 180 -7.52 10.06 14.08
C SER A 180 -7.18 8.65 13.61
N HIS A 181 -7.89 8.14 12.61
CA HIS A 181 -7.69 6.82 12.03
C HIS A 181 -7.83 6.92 10.52
N TYR A 182 -6.93 6.30 9.77
CA TYR A 182 -7.00 6.31 8.32
C TYR A 182 -6.58 4.97 7.71
N THR A 183 -7.33 4.51 6.73
CA THR A 183 -6.99 3.35 5.90
C THR A 183 -6.57 3.87 4.55
N ILE A 184 -5.30 3.68 4.21
CA ILE A 184 -4.77 4.06 2.90
C ILE A 184 -5.39 3.11 1.84
N PRO A 185 -5.93 3.63 0.71
CA PRO A 185 -6.52 2.78 -0.32
C PRO A 185 -5.53 1.81 -0.97
N ASP A 186 -6.00 0.61 -1.37
CA ASP A 186 -5.19 -0.42 -2.06
C ASP A 186 -4.64 0.02 -3.43
N SER A 187 -5.08 1.16 -3.97
CA SER A 187 -4.46 1.73 -5.17
C SER A 187 -3.08 2.34 -4.91
N VAL A 188 -2.77 2.67 -3.65
CA VAL A 188 -1.55 3.39 -3.27
C VAL A 188 -0.37 2.44 -3.24
N THR A 189 0.70 2.81 -3.96
CA THR A 189 1.97 2.11 -3.98
C THR A 189 3.08 2.87 -3.25
N SER A 190 2.90 4.17 -3.01
CA SER A 190 3.90 5.01 -2.34
C SER A 190 3.26 6.06 -1.44
N ILE A 191 3.82 6.22 -0.24
CA ILE A 191 3.47 7.32 0.68
C ILE A 191 4.49 8.43 0.47
N GLY A 192 4.02 9.59 0.03
CA GLY A 192 4.85 10.73 -0.36
C GLY A 192 5.60 11.36 0.80
N TYR A 193 6.60 12.18 0.45
CA TYR A 193 7.38 12.91 1.43
C TYR A 193 6.47 13.79 2.28
N TRP A 194 6.64 13.70 3.61
CA TRP A 194 5.85 14.44 4.58
C TRP A 194 4.31 14.25 4.48
N ALA A 195 3.81 13.22 3.79
CA ALA A 195 2.39 13.12 3.45
C ALA A 195 1.42 13.17 4.65
N PHE A 196 1.82 12.64 5.80
CA PHE A 196 1.13 12.73 7.10
C PHE A 196 1.94 13.53 8.12
N PHE A 197 2.90 14.34 7.70
CA PHE A 197 3.74 15.08 8.63
C PHE A 197 2.90 15.92 9.58
N ASN A 198 3.23 15.85 10.87
CA ASN A 198 2.55 16.59 11.93
C ASN A 198 1.03 16.34 11.99
N CYS A 199 0.58 15.15 11.61
CA CYS A 199 -0.80 14.72 11.85
C CYS A 199 -0.99 14.32 13.31
N LYS A 200 -0.97 15.30 14.21
CA LYS A 200 -0.96 15.11 15.66
C LYS A 200 -2.16 14.34 16.21
N ASP A 201 -3.29 14.32 15.51
CA ASP A 201 -4.50 13.61 15.93
C ASP A 201 -4.53 12.16 15.41
N LEU A 202 -3.65 11.80 14.46
CA LEU A 202 -3.55 10.47 13.88
C LEU A 202 -2.99 9.48 14.91
N LYS A 203 -3.83 8.51 15.29
CA LYS A 203 -3.52 7.46 16.27
C LYS A 203 -3.15 6.14 15.65
N SER A 204 -3.73 5.85 14.48
CA SER A 204 -3.43 4.65 13.71
C SER A 204 -3.61 4.90 12.23
N VAL A 205 -2.81 4.19 11.45
CA VAL A 205 -2.89 4.14 9.99
C VAL A 205 -2.79 2.69 9.54
N THR A 206 -3.68 2.28 8.63
CA THR A 206 -3.58 0.99 7.94
C THR A 206 -2.89 1.22 6.60
N ILE A 207 -1.73 0.59 6.42
CA ILE A 207 -0.93 0.64 5.19
C ILE A 207 -1.20 -0.67 4.42
N PRO A 208 -1.72 -0.63 3.17
CA PRO A 208 -2.02 -1.83 2.41
C PRO A 208 -0.76 -2.48 1.82
N ASP A 209 -0.85 -3.78 1.51
CA ASP A 209 0.23 -4.60 0.92
C ASP A 209 0.66 -4.15 -0.49
N THR A 210 -0.02 -3.15 -1.05
CA THR A 210 0.38 -2.51 -2.31
C THR A 210 1.47 -1.45 -2.12
N VAL A 211 1.66 -0.94 -0.90
CA VAL A 211 2.67 0.09 -0.62
C VAL A 211 4.06 -0.51 -0.63
N THR A 212 4.91 -0.03 -1.53
CA THR A 212 6.31 -0.48 -1.67
C THR A 212 7.31 0.49 -1.07
N SER A 213 6.93 1.75 -0.84
CA SER A 213 7.82 2.79 -0.31
C SER A 213 7.12 3.80 0.59
N ILE A 214 7.78 4.14 1.69
CA ILE A 214 7.40 5.20 2.63
C ILE A 214 8.51 6.25 2.59
N ALA A 215 8.22 7.43 2.05
CA ALA A 215 9.22 8.48 1.87
C ALA A 215 9.63 9.16 3.19
N GLY A 216 10.68 9.99 3.12
CA GLY A 216 11.19 10.70 4.30
C GLY A 216 10.14 11.62 4.92
N ASN A 217 10.15 11.69 6.24
CA ASN A 217 9.20 12.43 7.07
C ASN A 217 7.71 12.08 6.85
N ALA A 218 7.39 10.99 6.14
CA ALA A 218 6.00 10.66 5.75
C ALA A 218 5.02 10.70 6.92
N PHE A 219 5.39 10.19 8.10
CA PHE A 219 4.64 10.24 9.37
C PHE A 219 5.42 10.99 10.46
N GLY A 220 6.39 11.82 10.09
CA GLY A 220 7.19 12.59 11.04
C GLY A 220 6.29 13.48 11.92
N GLU A 221 6.64 13.64 13.18
CA GLU A 221 5.91 14.47 14.16
C GLU A 221 4.44 14.05 14.39
N CYS A 222 4.06 12.83 14.04
CA CYS A 222 2.75 12.26 14.38
C CYS A 222 2.70 11.84 15.86
N HIS A 223 2.66 12.82 16.76
CA HIS A 223 2.75 12.67 18.21
C HIS A 223 1.64 11.83 18.88
N SER A 224 0.60 11.41 18.15
CA SER A 224 -0.42 10.48 18.67
C SER A 224 -0.34 9.07 18.07
N LEU A 225 0.54 8.84 17.09
CA LEU A 225 0.63 7.56 16.40
C LEU A 225 1.32 6.54 17.30
N THR A 226 0.55 5.60 17.84
CA THR A 226 1.04 4.60 18.81
C THR A 226 1.25 3.22 18.22
N SER A 227 0.71 2.95 17.03
CA SER A 227 0.87 1.67 16.34
C SER A 227 0.78 1.85 14.84
N VAL A 228 1.63 1.13 14.12
CA VAL A 228 1.59 0.99 12.67
C VAL A 228 1.96 -0.44 12.29
N THR A 229 1.26 -1.01 11.32
CA THR A 229 1.64 -2.27 10.68
C THR A 229 2.33 -1.93 9.37
N ILE A 230 3.59 -2.34 9.24
CA ILE A 230 4.36 -2.20 8.00
C ILE A 230 4.20 -3.52 7.21
N PRO A 231 3.65 -3.50 5.99
CA PRO A 231 3.50 -4.72 5.19
C PRO A 231 4.84 -5.21 4.60
N ASP A 232 4.88 -6.47 4.18
CA ASP A 232 6.08 -7.13 3.59
C ASP A 232 6.49 -6.53 2.23
N SER A 233 5.54 -5.90 1.54
CA SER A 233 5.75 -5.16 0.31
C SER A 233 6.65 -3.94 0.49
N VAL A 234 6.78 -3.37 1.69
CA VAL A 234 7.59 -2.16 1.93
C VAL A 234 9.07 -2.50 1.77
N THR A 235 9.69 -1.91 0.75
CA THR A 235 11.11 -2.08 0.41
C THR A 235 12.00 -0.95 0.90
N SER A 236 11.43 0.22 1.24
CA SER A 236 12.17 1.37 1.74
C SER A 236 11.34 2.22 2.69
N ILE A 237 11.95 2.62 3.81
CA ILE A 237 11.44 3.59 4.78
C ILE A 237 12.46 4.72 4.89
N GLY A 238 12.06 5.91 4.45
CA GLY A 238 12.94 7.07 4.31
C GLY A 238 13.33 7.75 5.63
N GLU A 239 14.25 8.69 5.52
CA GLU A 239 14.79 9.47 6.64
C GLU A 239 13.66 10.12 7.47
N ASN A 240 13.71 9.98 8.80
CA ASN A 240 12.71 10.55 9.72
C ASN A 240 11.25 10.12 9.45
N ALA A 241 11.00 9.05 8.68
CA ALA A 241 9.65 8.67 8.25
C ALA A 241 8.65 8.53 9.40
N PHE A 242 9.07 8.05 10.57
CA PHE A 242 8.27 7.92 11.79
C PHE A 242 8.96 8.57 13.01
N ALA A 243 9.83 9.56 12.78
CA ALA A 243 10.44 10.33 13.87
C ALA A 243 9.38 11.17 14.60
N GLY A 244 9.51 11.35 15.91
CA GLY A 244 8.55 12.12 16.71
C GLY A 244 7.17 11.45 16.83
N THR A 245 7.12 10.12 16.72
CA THR A 245 5.89 9.33 16.95
C THR A 245 5.87 8.75 18.36
N GLN A 246 4.73 8.18 18.77
CA GLN A 246 4.61 7.47 20.05
C GLN A 246 4.73 5.95 19.90
N LEU A 247 5.36 5.51 18.81
CA LEU A 247 5.66 4.09 18.58
C LEU A 247 6.65 3.61 19.65
N THR A 248 6.39 2.44 20.22
CA THR A 248 7.32 1.77 21.14
C THR A 248 7.98 0.56 20.50
N GLU A 249 7.26 -0.09 19.59
CA GLU A 249 7.74 -1.19 18.79
C GLU A 249 7.12 -1.13 17.38
N VAL A 250 7.88 -1.58 16.39
CA VAL A 250 7.42 -1.71 15.01
C VAL A 250 7.94 -3.02 14.46
N THR A 251 7.05 -3.75 13.79
CA THR A 251 7.44 -4.95 13.06
C THR A 251 7.72 -4.59 11.61
N ILE A 252 8.91 -4.90 11.12
CA ILE A 252 9.29 -4.76 9.71
C ILE A 252 9.50 -6.17 9.14
N PRO A 253 8.51 -6.70 8.40
CA PRO A 253 8.54 -8.09 7.93
C PRO A 253 9.49 -8.32 6.75
N ASN A 254 9.80 -7.28 5.95
CA ASN A 254 10.75 -7.39 4.85
C ASN A 254 12.19 -7.27 5.36
N PRO A 255 13.01 -8.34 5.31
CA PRO A 255 14.38 -8.31 5.80
C PRO A 255 15.31 -7.43 4.95
N ASN A 256 14.90 -7.12 3.72
CA ASN A 256 15.66 -6.29 2.80
C ASN A 256 15.10 -4.86 2.71
N CYS A 257 14.14 -4.51 3.56
CA CYS A 257 13.67 -3.13 3.66
C CYS A 257 14.84 -2.22 4.02
N VAL A 258 15.13 -1.24 3.15
CA VAL A 258 16.11 -0.19 3.43
C VAL A 258 15.48 0.78 4.41
N ILE A 259 16.06 0.90 5.59
CA ILE A 259 15.63 1.83 6.63
C ILE A 259 16.68 2.93 6.71
N ASP A 260 16.31 4.13 6.28
CA ASP A 260 17.21 5.28 6.27
C ASP A 260 17.44 5.84 7.69
N GLU A 261 18.39 6.77 7.81
CA GLU A 261 18.78 7.38 9.08
C GLU A 261 17.57 7.98 9.82
N ASN A 262 17.47 7.70 11.12
CA ASN A 262 16.40 8.21 11.99
C ASN A 262 14.97 7.92 11.52
N ALA A 263 14.76 6.93 10.62
CA ALA A 263 13.43 6.55 10.17
C ALA A 263 12.45 6.26 11.32
N PHE A 264 12.97 5.79 12.46
CA PHE A 264 12.24 5.67 13.72
C PHE A 264 13.05 6.32 14.85
N ASP A 265 12.39 6.82 15.88
CA ASP A 265 13.06 7.34 17.07
C ASP A 265 13.92 6.24 17.74
N SER A 266 15.04 6.62 18.36
CA SER A 266 15.98 5.66 18.98
C SER A 266 15.36 4.81 20.11
N SER A 267 14.19 5.21 20.63
CA SER A 267 13.42 4.47 21.64
C SER A 267 12.54 3.37 21.04
N VAL A 268 12.31 3.36 19.73
CA VAL A 268 11.47 2.38 19.05
C VAL A 268 12.23 1.06 18.92
N THR A 269 11.66 -0.01 19.45
CA THR A 269 12.17 -1.36 19.21
C THR A 269 11.73 -1.80 17.83
N ILE A 270 12.67 -1.88 16.88
CA ILE A 270 12.41 -2.45 15.57
C ILE A 270 12.51 -3.96 15.70
N ASN A 271 11.35 -4.60 15.78
CA ASN A 271 11.25 -6.04 15.62
C ASN A 271 11.39 -6.29 14.12
N ALA A 272 12.57 -6.72 13.67
CA ALA A 272 12.58 -7.51 12.47
C ALA A 272 11.75 -8.75 12.80
N ALA A 273 10.49 -8.79 12.35
CA ALA A 273 9.92 -10.07 12.00
C ALA A 273 10.75 -10.49 10.81
N PHE A 274 11.90 -11.10 11.09
CA PHE A 274 12.34 -12.12 10.20
C PHE A 274 11.11 -13.03 10.13
N TYR A 275 10.43 -13.04 8.99
CA TYR A 275 10.20 -14.33 8.40
C TYR A 275 11.59 -14.98 8.28
N SER A 276 12.10 -15.48 9.41
CA SER A 276 12.93 -16.67 9.47
C SER A 276 12.00 -17.85 9.25
N ALA A 277 11.05 -17.72 8.33
CA ALA A 277 10.75 -18.81 7.45
C ALA A 277 12.13 -19.22 6.94
N PRO A 278 12.55 -20.47 7.17
CA PRO A 278 13.91 -20.89 6.91
C PRO A 278 14.16 -21.05 5.39
N LEU A 279 13.66 -20.11 4.59
CA LEU A 279 13.47 -20.20 3.16
C LEU A 279 14.65 -19.60 2.42
N THR A 280 15.13 -20.34 1.43
CA THR A 280 16.06 -19.85 0.42
C THR A 280 15.27 -19.45 -0.82
N TYR A 281 15.64 -18.33 -1.42
CA TYR A 281 14.97 -17.76 -2.59
C TYR A 281 15.92 -17.70 -3.78
N LEU A 282 15.37 -17.94 -4.98
CA LEU A 282 16.00 -17.68 -6.27
C LEU A 282 15.19 -16.60 -6.99
N VAL A 283 15.85 -15.50 -7.34
CA VAL A 283 15.23 -14.40 -8.11
C VAL A 283 15.68 -14.51 -9.56
N GLU A 284 14.71 -14.68 -10.47
CA GLU A 284 14.94 -14.73 -11.92
C GLU A 284 14.01 -13.73 -12.62
N GLY A 285 14.59 -12.62 -13.11
CA GLY A 285 13.81 -11.52 -13.66
C GLY A 285 12.93 -10.87 -12.60
N ASN A 286 11.60 -10.85 -12.83
CA ASN A 286 10.61 -10.29 -11.91
C ASN A 286 9.87 -11.38 -11.11
N SER A 287 10.43 -12.59 -11.02
CA SER A 287 9.83 -13.74 -10.33
C SER A 287 10.74 -14.25 -9.22
N VAL A 288 10.14 -14.68 -8.12
CA VAL A 288 10.86 -15.37 -7.05
C VAL A 288 10.37 -16.82 -6.93
N THR A 289 11.32 -17.74 -6.84
CA THR A 289 11.09 -19.15 -6.50
C THR A 289 11.65 -19.43 -5.11
N ILE A 290 10.88 -20.08 -4.24
CA ILE A 290 11.42 -20.65 -3.00
C ILE A 290 12.14 -21.95 -3.36
N THR A 291 13.45 -22.03 -3.12
CA THR A 291 14.26 -23.19 -3.53
C THR A 291 14.60 -24.14 -2.39
N ASP A 292 14.51 -23.68 -1.14
CA ASP A 292 14.82 -24.51 0.03
C ASP A 292 14.12 -23.96 1.27
N CYS A 293 14.02 -24.81 2.30
CA CYS A 293 13.45 -24.54 3.61
C CYS A 293 14.27 -25.36 4.61
N GLU A 294 14.92 -24.73 5.60
CA GLU A 294 15.67 -25.50 6.59
C GLU A 294 14.75 -26.52 7.26
N THR A 295 15.19 -27.77 7.36
CA THR A 295 14.40 -28.87 7.92
C THR A 295 14.05 -28.70 9.40
N SER A 296 14.66 -27.70 10.07
CA SER A 296 14.33 -27.23 11.42
C SER A 296 12.99 -26.47 11.49
N ALA A 297 12.41 -26.07 10.35
CA ALA A 297 11.12 -25.39 10.26
C ALA A 297 10.05 -26.14 11.06
N SER A 298 9.28 -25.41 11.87
CA SER A 298 8.27 -26.02 12.74
C SER A 298 7.04 -25.13 12.91
N GLY A 299 5.91 -25.76 13.25
CA GLY A 299 4.64 -25.05 13.47
C GLY A 299 3.95 -24.62 12.17
N ALA A 300 3.10 -23.60 12.27
CA ALA A 300 2.42 -23.01 11.13
C ALA A 300 3.37 -22.08 10.36
N LEU A 301 3.38 -22.20 9.04
CA LEU A 301 4.18 -21.37 8.15
C LEU A 301 3.30 -20.65 7.13
N GLU A 302 3.44 -19.34 7.05
CA GLU A 302 2.89 -18.52 5.97
C GLU A 302 4.01 -18.23 4.97
N ILE A 303 3.80 -18.64 3.71
CA ILE A 303 4.73 -18.31 2.63
C ILE A 303 4.52 -16.84 2.25
N PRO A 304 5.57 -16.01 2.20
CA PRO A 304 5.41 -14.60 1.85
C PRO A 304 4.97 -14.45 0.39
N SER A 305 4.11 -13.46 0.12
CA SER A 305 3.58 -13.22 -1.22
C SER A 305 4.65 -12.62 -2.15
N SER A 306 5.67 -11.97 -1.57
CA SER A 306 6.77 -11.32 -2.27
C SER A 306 8.10 -11.48 -1.53
N TYR A 307 9.20 -11.30 -2.24
CA TYR A 307 10.54 -11.23 -1.69
C TYR A 307 11.36 -10.23 -2.52
N ASN A 308 12.01 -9.27 -1.85
CA ASN A 308 12.76 -8.20 -2.52
C ASN A 308 11.93 -7.37 -3.52
N GLY A 309 10.65 -7.14 -3.22
CA GLY A 309 9.73 -6.39 -4.10
C GLY A 309 9.29 -7.16 -5.34
N TYR A 310 9.67 -8.43 -5.49
CA TYR A 310 9.22 -9.30 -6.57
C TYR A 310 8.25 -10.36 -6.03
N PRO A 311 7.19 -10.70 -6.78
CA PRO A 311 6.24 -11.74 -6.35
C PRO A 311 6.92 -13.10 -6.22
N VAL A 312 6.59 -13.83 -5.15
CA VAL A 312 6.89 -15.26 -5.00
C VAL A 312 5.90 -16.03 -5.86
N THR A 313 6.35 -16.49 -7.02
CA THR A 313 5.47 -17.11 -8.03
C THR A 313 5.53 -18.63 -8.01
N SER A 314 6.51 -19.21 -7.34
CA SER A 314 6.78 -20.65 -7.43
C SER A 314 7.40 -21.21 -6.15
N ILE A 315 7.03 -22.44 -5.84
CA ILE A 315 7.71 -23.28 -4.85
C ILE A 315 8.51 -24.31 -5.63
N GLY A 316 9.82 -24.30 -5.46
CA GLY A 316 10.78 -25.13 -6.19
C GLY A 316 10.70 -26.61 -5.83
N ALA A 317 11.35 -27.44 -6.64
CA ALA A 317 11.45 -28.87 -6.39
C ALA A 317 12.14 -29.13 -5.05
N TYR A 318 11.53 -29.99 -4.22
CA TYR A 318 12.01 -30.39 -2.89
C TYR A 318 12.20 -29.24 -1.89
N ALA A 319 11.65 -28.05 -2.14
CA ALA A 319 11.91 -26.86 -1.35
C ALA A 319 11.55 -26.99 0.14
N PHE A 320 10.60 -27.86 0.51
CA PHE A 320 10.19 -28.14 1.89
C PHE A 320 10.36 -29.63 2.24
N GLN A 321 11.19 -30.35 1.51
CA GLN A 321 11.33 -31.79 1.71
C GLN A 321 11.81 -32.09 3.14
N ASN A 322 11.13 -33.02 3.82
CA ASN A 322 11.41 -33.42 5.19
C ASN A 322 11.35 -32.29 6.24
N CYS A 323 10.55 -31.25 6.01
CA CYS A 323 10.16 -30.31 7.08
C CYS A 323 9.15 -30.98 8.03
N VAL A 324 9.61 -32.01 8.75
CA VAL A 324 8.78 -32.95 9.53
C VAL A 324 8.06 -32.33 10.72
N SER A 325 8.37 -31.08 11.07
CA SER A 325 7.75 -30.36 12.21
C SER A 325 6.77 -29.27 11.78
N LEU A 326 6.60 -29.03 10.47
CA LEU A 326 5.58 -28.11 9.97
C LEU A 326 4.19 -28.70 10.20
N THR A 327 3.31 -27.92 10.82
CA THR A 327 1.94 -28.34 11.13
C THR A 327 0.93 -27.82 10.12
N SER A 328 1.21 -26.68 9.50
CA SER A 328 0.38 -26.13 8.42
C SER A 328 1.19 -25.21 7.52
N VAL A 329 0.80 -25.13 6.24
CA VAL A 329 1.37 -24.19 5.27
C VAL A 329 0.26 -23.40 4.58
N THR A 330 0.38 -22.07 4.59
CA THR A 330 -0.47 -21.16 3.80
C THR A 330 0.32 -20.67 2.60
N ILE A 331 -0.15 -20.99 1.39
CA ILE A 331 0.44 -20.56 0.12
C ILE A 331 -0.30 -19.29 -0.36
N PRO A 332 0.38 -18.19 -0.68
CA PRO A 332 -0.25 -16.93 -1.09
C PRO A 332 -0.70 -16.95 -2.55
N ASP A 333 -1.67 -16.11 -2.89
CA ASP A 333 -2.26 -16.01 -4.23
C ASP A 333 -1.26 -15.63 -5.34
N SER A 334 -0.06 -15.15 -4.99
CA SER A 334 1.01 -14.89 -5.95
C SER A 334 1.65 -16.17 -6.53
N VAL A 335 1.53 -17.32 -5.85
CA VAL A 335 2.14 -18.58 -6.26
C VAL A 335 1.31 -19.27 -7.34
N THR A 336 1.97 -19.63 -8.45
CA THR A 336 1.34 -20.25 -9.63
C THR A 336 1.75 -21.71 -9.85
N SER A 337 2.80 -22.18 -9.16
CA SER A 337 3.33 -23.55 -9.34
C SER A 337 3.96 -24.12 -8.06
N ILE A 338 3.66 -25.38 -7.77
CA ILE A 338 4.28 -26.21 -6.71
C ILE A 338 5.10 -27.31 -7.38
N GLY A 339 6.42 -27.27 -7.19
CA GLY A 339 7.38 -28.14 -7.86
C GLY A 339 7.44 -29.57 -7.31
N ARG A 340 8.18 -30.41 -8.04
CA ARG A 340 8.33 -31.85 -7.74
C ARG A 340 8.79 -32.08 -6.30
N GLY A 341 8.04 -32.87 -5.55
CA GLY A 341 8.41 -33.21 -4.17
C GLY A 341 8.48 -32.02 -3.21
N ALA A 342 7.89 -30.87 -3.55
CA ALA A 342 8.01 -29.63 -2.78
C ALA A 342 7.78 -29.84 -1.27
N PHE A 343 6.73 -30.54 -0.87
CA PHE A 343 6.39 -30.84 0.53
C PHE A 343 6.52 -32.35 0.87
N SER A 344 7.34 -33.09 0.11
CA SER A 344 7.59 -34.52 0.34
C SER A 344 8.11 -34.75 1.76
N GLY A 345 7.46 -35.62 2.53
CA GLY A 345 7.87 -35.97 3.89
C GLY A 345 7.56 -34.93 4.96
N CYS A 346 6.71 -33.92 4.69
CA CYS A 346 6.15 -33.02 5.70
C CYS A 346 5.14 -33.76 6.61
N SER A 347 5.62 -34.72 7.40
CA SER A 347 4.80 -35.74 8.06
C SER A 347 3.89 -35.21 9.18
N ALA A 348 4.22 -34.07 9.80
CA ALA A 348 3.35 -33.41 10.78
C ALA A 348 2.32 -32.43 10.19
N MET A 349 2.32 -32.21 8.87
CA MET A 349 1.47 -31.20 8.23
C MET A 349 0.02 -31.66 8.22
N ALA A 350 -0.82 -31.05 9.06
CA ALA A 350 -2.22 -31.40 9.25
C ALA A 350 -3.15 -30.72 8.21
N SER A 351 -2.74 -29.55 7.72
CA SER A 351 -3.45 -28.77 6.70
C SER A 351 -2.50 -28.03 5.76
N VAL A 352 -2.95 -27.83 4.52
CA VAL A 352 -2.32 -26.94 3.55
C VAL A 352 -3.41 -26.18 2.81
N THR A 353 -3.23 -24.87 2.64
CA THR A 353 -4.11 -24.03 1.81
C THR A 353 -3.43 -23.78 0.47
N ILE A 354 -4.03 -24.28 -0.61
CA ILE A 354 -3.56 -24.11 -1.98
C ILE A 354 -4.50 -23.09 -2.68
N PRO A 355 -4.02 -21.91 -3.09
CA PRO A 355 -4.87 -20.88 -3.69
C PRO A 355 -5.23 -21.19 -5.14
N ASP A 356 -6.29 -20.53 -5.63
CA ASP A 356 -6.81 -20.71 -7.00
C ASP A 356 -5.84 -20.22 -8.09
N SER A 357 -4.78 -19.50 -7.73
CA SER A 357 -3.70 -19.12 -8.64
C SER A 357 -2.75 -20.27 -9.00
N VAL A 358 -2.71 -21.36 -8.23
CA VAL A 358 -1.81 -22.50 -8.46
C VAL A 358 -2.29 -23.35 -9.65
N THR A 359 -1.65 -23.18 -10.80
CA THR A 359 -1.97 -23.91 -12.03
C THR A 359 -1.29 -25.28 -12.14
N LEU A 360 -0.22 -25.51 -11.37
CA LEU A 360 0.61 -26.70 -11.44
C LEU A 360 0.95 -27.23 -10.04
N ILE A 361 0.66 -28.50 -9.80
CA ILE A 361 1.14 -29.30 -8.66
C ILE A 361 1.85 -30.51 -9.24
N ASP A 362 3.17 -30.55 -9.11
CA ASP A 362 4.02 -31.54 -9.79
C ASP A 362 4.10 -32.89 -9.03
N GLU A 363 4.78 -33.86 -9.62
CA GLU A 363 4.91 -35.22 -9.07
C GLU A 363 5.48 -35.19 -7.65
N PHE A 364 4.99 -36.09 -6.79
CA PHE A 364 5.44 -36.24 -5.39
C PHE A 364 5.22 -35.01 -4.49
N ALA A 365 4.57 -33.94 -4.96
CA ALA A 365 4.51 -32.65 -4.23
C ALA A 365 4.10 -32.76 -2.76
N PHE A 366 3.21 -33.70 -2.41
CA PHE A 366 2.74 -33.95 -1.05
C PHE A 366 2.89 -35.42 -0.64
N GLU A 367 3.86 -36.16 -1.19
CA GLU A 367 4.07 -37.55 -0.74
C GLU A 367 4.48 -37.60 0.74
N TYR A 368 4.07 -38.64 1.47
CA TYR A 368 4.39 -38.83 2.89
C TYR A 368 3.95 -37.69 3.82
N CYS A 369 2.93 -36.90 3.45
CA CYS A 369 2.28 -35.96 4.37
C CYS A 369 1.32 -36.72 5.32
N ASP A 370 1.89 -37.51 6.22
CA ASP A 370 1.16 -38.50 7.05
C ASP A 370 0.06 -37.91 7.93
N SER A 371 0.16 -36.65 8.36
CA SER A 371 -0.85 -35.99 9.20
C SER A 371 -1.92 -35.24 8.40
N LEU A 372 -1.78 -35.11 7.08
CA LEU A 372 -2.67 -34.29 6.26
C LEU A 372 -4.08 -34.90 6.26
N THR A 373 -5.06 -34.17 6.79
CA THR A 373 -6.42 -34.72 7.03
C THR A 373 -7.39 -34.46 5.88
N SER A 374 -7.19 -33.36 5.16
CA SER A 374 -7.99 -32.97 4.00
C SER A 374 -7.16 -32.10 3.06
N VAL A 375 -7.51 -32.13 1.77
CA VAL A 375 -6.93 -31.23 0.76
C VAL A 375 -8.00 -30.85 -0.26
N THR A 376 -7.97 -29.59 -0.68
CA THR A 376 -8.77 -29.07 -1.81
C THR A 376 -7.84 -28.82 -2.98
N ILE A 377 -8.16 -29.41 -4.13
CA ILE A 377 -7.48 -29.13 -5.39
C ILE A 377 -8.15 -27.90 -6.01
N PRO A 378 -7.39 -26.81 -6.28
CA PRO A 378 -7.96 -25.56 -6.77
C PRO A 378 -8.49 -25.66 -8.20
N ASP A 379 -9.36 -24.72 -8.58
CA ASP A 379 -10.07 -24.73 -9.87
C ASP A 379 -9.14 -24.51 -11.08
N SER A 380 -7.92 -24.05 -10.88
CA SER A 380 -6.91 -23.85 -11.93
C SER A 380 -6.06 -25.10 -12.24
N VAL A 381 -6.15 -26.17 -11.44
CA VAL A 381 -5.38 -27.41 -11.67
C VAL A 381 -6.13 -28.34 -12.62
N THR A 382 -5.49 -28.73 -13.73
CA THR A 382 -6.13 -29.58 -14.77
C THR A 382 -5.85 -31.08 -14.62
N SER A 383 -4.89 -31.46 -13.78
CA SER A 383 -4.52 -32.86 -13.54
C SER A 383 -3.90 -33.06 -12.15
N ILE A 384 -4.26 -34.15 -11.48
CA ILE A 384 -3.52 -34.65 -10.32
C ILE A 384 -2.51 -35.66 -10.86
N VAL A 385 -1.23 -35.32 -10.86
CA VAL A 385 -0.18 -36.12 -11.51
C VAL A 385 0.23 -37.32 -10.64
N SER A 386 1.18 -38.11 -11.14
CA SER A 386 1.61 -39.34 -10.47
C SER A 386 2.22 -39.05 -9.10
N TYR A 387 1.88 -39.88 -8.12
CA TYR A 387 2.39 -39.82 -6.74
C TYR A 387 2.10 -38.53 -5.94
N THR A 388 1.27 -37.60 -6.42
CA THR A 388 1.08 -36.28 -5.77
C THR A 388 0.77 -36.36 -4.27
N PHE A 389 -0.13 -37.24 -3.84
CA PHE A 389 -0.51 -37.48 -2.44
C PHE A 389 -0.18 -38.91 -1.99
N TRP A 390 0.89 -39.48 -2.55
CA TRP A 390 1.28 -40.84 -2.23
C TRP A 390 1.56 -40.99 -0.73
N ASN A 391 0.92 -41.99 -0.10
CA ASN A 391 1.09 -42.32 1.30
C ASN A 391 0.71 -41.18 2.28
N CYS A 392 -0.26 -40.33 1.94
CA CYS A 392 -0.92 -39.44 2.91
C CYS A 392 -1.89 -40.23 3.78
N SER A 393 -1.37 -40.96 4.77
CA SER A 393 -2.08 -42.01 5.51
C SER A 393 -3.28 -41.50 6.34
N SER A 394 -3.24 -40.26 6.85
CA SER A 394 -4.36 -39.64 7.59
C SER A 394 -5.38 -38.90 6.71
N LEU A 395 -5.21 -38.90 5.39
CA LEU A 395 -6.10 -38.15 4.49
C LEU A 395 -7.49 -38.76 4.49
N THR A 396 -8.46 -38.05 5.08
CA THR A 396 -9.83 -38.54 5.26
C THR A 396 -10.76 -38.14 4.12
N SER A 397 -10.46 -37.02 3.46
CA SER A 397 -11.25 -36.43 2.39
C SER A 397 -10.37 -35.67 1.40
N VAL A 398 -10.80 -35.64 0.14
CA VAL A 398 -10.19 -34.88 -0.94
C VAL A 398 -11.29 -34.20 -1.73
N THR A 399 -11.20 -32.90 -1.91
CA THR A 399 -12.08 -32.14 -2.82
C THR A 399 -11.34 -31.96 -4.14
N ILE A 400 -11.85 -32.61 -5.19
CA ILE A 400 -11.30 -32.51 -6.55
C ILE A 400 -12.16 -31.51 -7.34
N SER A 401 -11.55 -30.47 -7.89
CA SER A 401 -12.27 -29.49 -8.73
C SER A 401 -12.79 -30.12 -10.03
N ASP A 402 -13.89 -29.55 -10.56
CA ASP A 402 -14.46 -29.86 -11.87
C ASP A 402 -13.54 -29.45 -13.05
N SER A 403 -12.39 -28.82 -12.80
CA SER A 403 -11.37 -28.56 -13.83
C SER A 403 -10.40 -29.73 -14.04
N VAL A 404 -10.30 -30.66 -13.09
CA VAL A 404 -9.37 -31.80 -13.17
C VAL A 404 -9.88 -32.81 -14.18
N THR A 405 -9.02 -33.21 -15.13
CA THR A 405 -9.36 -34.15 -16.21
C THR A 405 -8.74 -35.54 -16.05
N SER A 406 -7.72 -35.68 -15.19
CA SER A 406 -7.05 -36.96 -14.95
C SER A 406 -6.48 -37.09 -13.54
N ILE A 407 -6.51 -38.32 -13.02
CA ILE A 407 -5.81 -38.73 -11.80
C ILE A 407 -4.66 -39.66 -12.20
N GLY A 408 -3.43 -39.35 -11.80
CA GLY A 408 -2.20 -40.03 -12.19
C GLY A 408 -1.97 -41.37 -11.49
N GLU A 409 -0.88 -42.05 -11.88
CA GLU A 409 -0.46 -43.32 -11.28
C GLU A 409 -0.10 -43.11 -9.81
N ARG A 410 -0.62 -43.95 -8.90
CA ARG A 410 -0.37 -43.90 -7.45
C ARG A 410 -0.69 -42.56 -6.77
N ALA A 411 -1.47 -41.68 -7.39
CA ALA A 411 -1.74 -40.32 -6.90
C ALA A 411 -2.23 -40.27 -5.44
N PHE A 412 -3.06 -41.25 -5.03
CA PHE A 412 -3.59 -41.42 -3.66
C PHE A 412 -3.31 -42.83 -3.12
N GLN A 413 -2.31 -43.55 -3.66
CA GLN A 413 -1.97 -44.88 -3.15
C GLN A 413 -1.57 -44.76 -1.67
N ARG A 414 -2.09 -45.66 -0.82
CA ARG A 414 -1.91 -45.68 0.64
C ARG A 414 -2.48 -44.48 1.40
N CYS A 415 -3.48 -43.79 0.85
CA CYS A 415 -4.34 -42.92 1.66
C CYS A 415 -5.31 -43.78 2.49
N GLU A 416 -4.79 -44.46 3.53
CA GLU A 416 -5.50 -45.51 4.28
C GLU A 416 -6.75 -45.01 5.01
N SER A 417 -6.78 -43.74 5.43
CA SER A 417 -7.91 -43.12 6.12
C SER A 417 -8.97 -42.53 5.18
N LEU A 418 -8.77 -42.56 3.86
CA LEU A 418 -9.67 -41.93 2.91
C LEU A 418 -10.99 -42.69 2.88
N THR A 419 -12.07 -42.07 3.36
CA THR A 419 -13.36 -42.76 3.55
C THR A 419 -14.27 -42.70 2.32
N SER A 420 -14.17 -41.62 1.56
CA SER A 420 -14.90 -41.37 0.33
C SER A 420 -14.10 -40.45 -0.59
N VAL A 421 -14.30 -40.59 -1.90
CA VAL A 421 -13.80 -39.66 -2.91
C VAL A 421 -14.91 -39.44 -3.94
N THR A 422 -15.21 -38.17 -4.21
CA THR A 422 -16.13 -37.80 -5.29
C THR A 422 -15.29 -37.55 -6.54
N ILE A 423 -15.46 -38.37 -7.56
CA ILE A 423 -14.78 -38.18 -8.85
C ILE A 423 -15.66 -37.26 -9.71
N PRO A 424 -15.21 -36.05 -10.06
CA PRO A 424 -16.02 -35.11 -10.83
C PRO A 424 -16.23 -35.55 -12.28
N ASN A 425 -17.30 -35.06 -12.91
CA ASN A 425 -17.69 -35.41 -14.29
C ASN A 425 -16.68 -34.93 -15.36
N SER A 426 -15.68 -34.16 -14.97
CA SER A 426 -14.57 -33.72 -15.79
C SER A 426 -13.49 -34.80 -15.96
N ILE A 427 -13.40 -35.77 -15.06
CA ILE A 427 -12.34 -36.80 -15.10
C ILE A 427 -12.57 -37.76 -16.27
N ILE A 428 -11.53 -37.92 -17.07
CA ILE A 428 -11.46 -38.79 -18.25
C ILE A 428 -10.69 -40.08 -17.95
N SER A 429 -9.67 -40.02 -17.09
CA SER A 429 -8.82 -41.18 -16.79
C SER A 429 -8.35 -41.23 -15.34
N ILE A 430 -8.33 -42.45 -14.78
CA ILE A 430 -7.76 -42.78 -13.47
C ILE A 430 -6.55 -43.70 -13.70
N GLY A 431 -5.39 -43.33 -13.18
CA GLY A 431 -4.11 -44.01 -13.36
C GLY A 431 -4.02 -45.38 -12.66
N GLY A 432 -2.95 -46.12 -12.97
CA GLY A 432 -2.64 -47.38 -12.29
C GLY A 432 -2.40 -47.15 -10.80
N ASP A 433 -2.88 -48.07 -9.97
CA ASP A 433 -2.72 -48.01 -8.51
C ASP A 433 -3.21 -46.69 -7.85
N ALA A 434 -4.00 -45.86 -8.55
CA ALA A 434 -4.29 -44.48 -8.13
C ALA A 434 -4.84 -44.36 -6.70
N PHE A 435 -5.66 -45.32 -6.28
CA PHE A 435 -6.23 -45.44 -4.92
C PHE A 435 -5.86 -46.81 -4.30
N GLU A 436 -4.78 -47.46 -4.75
CA GLU A 436 -4.38 -48.74 -4.19
C GLU A 436 -4.13 -48.60 -2.68
N SER A 437 -4.65 -49.53 -1.88
CA SER A 437 -4.53 -49.56 -0.42
C SER A 437 -5.21 -48.39 0.30
N CYS A 438 -6.19 -47.71 -0.30
CA CYS A 438 -7.15 -46.88 0.44
C CYS A 438 -8.11 -47.78 1.23
N SER A 439 -7.64 -48.36 2.33
CA SER A 439 -8.33 -49.44 3.07
C SER A 439 -9.63 -49.00 3.74
N SER A 440 -9.79 -47.72 4.08
CA SER A 440 -11.02 -47.14 4.64
C SER A 440 -12.03 -46.66 3.58
N LEU A 441 -11.70 -46.74 2.29
CA LEU A 441 -12.56 -46.22 1.23
C LEU A 441 -13.81 -47.09 1.11
N THR A 442 -14.96 -46.53 1.48
CA THR A 442 -16.22 -47.28 1.56
C THR A 442 -17.03 -47.25 0.26
N SER A 443 -16.93 -46.16 -0.50
CA SER A 443 -17.65 -45.96 -1.74
C SER A 443 -16.88 -45.07 -2.70
N VAL A 444 -17.07 -45.31 -4.00
CA VAL A 444 -16.53 -44.50 -5.09
C VAL A 444 -17.61 -44.38 -6.16
N THR A 445 -17.95 -43.16 -6.54
CA THR A 445 -18.81 -42.92 -7.71
C THR A 445 -17.93 -42.61 -8.90
N ILE A 446 -17.95 -43.47 -9.92
CA ILE A 446 -17.23 -43.25 -11.19
C ILE A 446 -18.20 -42.63 -12.20
N PRO A 447 -17.96 -41.39 -12.66
CA PRO A 447 -18.83 -40.76 -13.65
C PRO A 447 -18.66 -41.36 -15.05
N ASN A 448 -19.67 -41.18 -15.90
CA ASN A 448 -19.67 -41.67 -17.29
C ASN A 448 -18.59 -41.04 -18.18
N SER A 449 -17.98 -39.94 -17.72
CA SER A 449 -16.85 -39.28 -18.37
C SER A 449 -15.56 -40.12 -18.32
N VAL A 450 -15.42 -41.02 -17.34
CA VAL A 450 -14.22 -41.84 -17.19
C VAL A 450 -14.16 -42.91 -18.28
N THR A 451 -13.16 -42.80 -19.16
CA THR A 451 -12.94 -43.71 -20.29
C THR A 451 -11.84 -44.75 -20.03
N SER A 452 -10.99 -44.53 -19.00
CA SER A 452 -9.89 -45.43 -18.64
C SER A 452 -9.67 -45.49 -17.14
N ILE A 453 -9.53 -46.71 -16.61
CA ILE A 453 -9.12 -47.01 -15.23
C ILE A 453 -7.90 -47.92 -15.30
N GLY A 454 -6.79 -47.47 -14.73
CA GLY A 454 -5.52 -48.17 -14.76
C GLY A 454 -5.52 -49.48 -13.96
N SER A 455 -4.52 -50.32 -14.22
CA SER A 455 -4.34 -51.57 -13.47
C SER A 455 -4.27 -51.29 -11.97
N LEU A 456 -4.99 -52.10 -11.19
CA LEU A 456 -4.95 -52.04 -9.71
C LEU A 456 -5.40 -50.72 -9.09
N ALA A 457 -6.09 -49.83 -9.84
CA ALA A 457 -6.47 -48.50 -9.37
C ALA A 457 -7.19 -48.48 -8.01
N PHE A 458 -7.98 -49.50 -7.69
CA PHE A 458 -8.66 -49.67 -6.39
C PHE A 458 -8.27 -51.00 -5.69
N SER A 459 -7.10 -51.54 -6.02
CA SER A 459 -6.56 -52.74 -5.37
C SER A 459 -6.42 -52.51 -3.86
N ARG A 460 -6.72 -53.52 -3.03
CA ARG A 460 -6.60 -53.44 -1.56
C ARG A 460 -7.45 -52.34 -0.89
N CYS A 461 -8.46 -51.79 -1.56
CA CYS A 461 -9.53 -51.01 -0.92
C CYS A 461 -10.48 -51.95 -0.16
N THR A 462 -10.08 -52.44 1.01
CA THR A 462 -10.76 -53.52 1.72
C THR A 462 -12.16 -53.18 2.24
N SER A 463 -12.48 -51.89 2.38
CA SER A 463 -13.80 -51.42 2.82
C SER A 463 -14.74 -51.05 1.67
N LEU A 464 -14.29 -51.13 0.42
CA LEU A 464 -15.07 -50.70 -0.75
C LEU A 464 -16.16 -51.73 -1.04
N THR A 465 -17.42 -51.32 -0.99
CA THR A 465 -18.60 -52.19 -1.17
C THR A 465 -19.39 -51.89 -2.43
#